data_AF-A0A1H8M2N6-F1
#
_entry.id   AF-A0A1H8M2N6-F1
#
_cell.length_a   1.000
_cell.length_b   1.000
_cell.length_c   1.000
_cell.angle_alpha   90.00
_cell.angle_beta   90.00
_cell.angle_gamma   90.00
#
_symmetry.space_group_name_H-M   'P 1'
#
loop_
_entity.id
_entity.type
_entity.pdbx_description
1 polymer ?
#
loop_
_entity_poly.entity_id
_entity_poly.type
_entity_poly.pdbx_seq_one_letter_code
_entity_poly.pdbx_strand_id
1 'polypeptide(L)'
;MKKLLIMAALIFAAHFAYAQSENIEEIQQFIISDVRYNKADVTPIYLDAKAYISLYRVKDEETIYMANVWPAKRSQSYGYIYDLKQTSVDATDDTYKNETLTFKWSYKNDFDNKQGTATIKLGLVYKPTGIAFLMTMITEDLNVTEFKGYVSGSLNLK
;
A
#
# COMPACT_ATOMS: atom_id res chain seq x y z
N MET A 1 -11.48 44.22 -20.52
CA MET A 1 -10.42 43.26 -20.96
C MET A 1 -9.63 42.64 -19.81
N LYS A 2 -9.21 43.40 -18.77
CA LYS A 2 -8.49 42.83 -17.60
C LYS A 2 -9.26 41.76 -16.80
N LYS A 3 -10.60 41.87 -16.70
CA LYS A 3 -11.44 40.85 -16.01
C LYS A 3 -11.62 39.54 -16.80
N LEU A 4 -11.51 39.58 -18.13
CA LEU A 4 -11.59 38.38 -18.98
C LEU A 4 -10.29 37.55 -18.92
N LEU A 5 -9.14 38.21 -18.78
CA LEU A 5 -7.82 37.58 -18.64
C LEU A 5 -7.68 36.81 -17.31
N ILE A 6 -8.30 37.27 -16.23
CA ILE A 6 -8.25 36.60 -14.92
C ILE A 6 -9.06 35.29 -14.94
N MET A 7 -10.17 35.24 -15.68
CA MET A 7 -11.02 34.04 -15.77
C MET A 7 -10.36 32.92 -16.58
N ALA A 8 -9.62 33.26 -17.64
CA ALA A 8 -8.87 32.29 -18.43
C ALA A 8 -7.69 31.66 -17.65
N ALA A 9 -7.04 32.43 -16.77
CA ALA A 9 -5.96 31.93 -15.90
C ALA A 9 -6.47 30.95 -14.83
N LEU A 10 -7.67 31.17 -14.29
CA LEU A 10 -8.31 30.29 -13.31
C LEU A 10 -8.75 28.95 -13.92
N ILE A 11 -9.22 28.95 -15.16
CA ILE A 11 -9.59 27.71 -15.86
C ILE A 11 -8.34 26.88 -16.19
N PHE A 12 -7.23 27.53 -16.57
CA PHE A 12 -5.97 26.81 -16.83
C PHE A 12 -5.36 26.19 -15.56
N ALA A 13 -5.44 26.87 -14.41
CA ALA A 13 -4.95 26.34 -13.14
C ALA A 13 -5.72 25.10 -12.66
N ALA A 14 -7.02 25.00 -12.96
CA ALA A 14 -7.82 23.83 -12.62
C ALA A 14 -7.39 22.59 -13.42
N HIS A 15 -7.02 22.72 -14.69
CA HIS A 15 -6.60 21.58 -15.52
C HIS A 15 -5.26 20.99 -15.07
N PHE A 16 -4.33 21.80 -14.57
CA PHE A 16 -3.06 21.30 -14.02
C PHE A 16 -3.22 20.55 -12.70
N ALA A 17 -4.25 20.85 -11.90
CA ALA A 17 -4.50 20.17 -10.64
C ALA A 17 -5.05 18.73 -10.84
N TYR A 18 -5.83 18.49 -11.90
CA TYR A 18 -6.37 17.16 -12.21
C TYR A 18 -5.36 16.21 -12.87
N ALA A 19 -4.27 16.72 -13.46
CA ALA A 19 -3.26 15.90 -14.13
C ALA A 19 -2.31 15.15 -13.17
N GLN A 20 -2.28 15.51 -11.88
CA GLN A 20 -1.37 14.85 -10.93
C GLN A 20 -1.82 13.43 -10.54
N SER A 21 -3.11 13.08 -10.69
CA SER A 21 -3.60 11.73 -10.40
C SER A 21 -3.52 10.75 -11.58
N GLU A 22 -3.26 11.22 -12.81
CA GLU A 22 -3.23 10.36 -14.01
C GLU A 22 -1.93 9.56 -14.18
N ASN A 23 -0.92 9.83 -13.33
CA ASN A 23 0.40 9.22 -13.44
C ASN A 23 0.63 8.06 -12.46
N ILE A 24 -0.39 7.58 -11.76
CA ILE A 24 -0.26 6.45 -10.82
C ILE A 24 -1.12 5.28 -11.31
N GLU A 25 -0.49 4.13 -11.50
CA GLU A 25 -1.14 2.85 -11.76
C GLU A 25 -1.15 2.02 -10.47
N GLU A 26 -2.32 1.85 -9.87
CA GLU A 26 -2.49 0.96 -8.71
C GLU A 26 -2.31 -0.50 -9.17
N ILE A 27 -1.33 -1.20 -8.63
CA ILE A 27 -1.09 -2.62 -8.90
C ILE A 27 -1.97 -3.46 -7.99
N GLN A 28 -1.93 -3.19 -6.68
CA GLN A 28 -2.66 -3.98 -5.72
C GLN A 28 -2.91 -3.24 -4.41
N GLN A 29 -4.17 -3.20 -3.98
CA GLN A 29 -4.57 -2.76 -2.66
C GLN A 29 -4.79 -3.93 -1.69
N PHE A 30 -4.35 -3.76 -0.44
CA PHE A 30 -4.49 -4.71 0.67
C PHE A 30 -5.30 -4.07 1.79
N ILE A 31 -6.48 -4.63 2.06
CA ILE A 31 -7.39 -4.15 3.10
C ILE A 31 -7.03 -4.77 4.44
N ILE A 32 -6.65 -3.92 5.39
CA ILE A 32 -6.19 -4.32 6.73
C ILE A 32 -7.39 -4.67 7.61
N SER A 33 -7.33 -5.84 8.28
CA SER A 33 -8.32 -6.26 9.27
C SER A 33 -7.73 -6.56 10.65
N ASP A 34 -6.43 -6.82 10.76
CA ASP A 34 -5.71 -7.06 12.01
C ASP A 34 -4.31 -6.46 11.93
N VAL A 35 -3.87 -5.77 12.98
CA VAL A 35 -2.52 -5.23 13.10
C VAL A 35 -1.94 -5.46 14.49
N ARG A 36 -0.67 -5.87 14.52
CA ARG A 36 0.13 -5.99 15.74
C ARG A 36 1.38 -5.14 15.60
N TYR A 37 1.63 -4.22 16.53
CA TYR A 37 2.88 -3.45 16.62
C TYR A 37 3.66 -3.92 17.83
N ASN A 38 4.85 -4.51 17.62
CA ASN A 38 5.64 -5.16 18.66
C ASN A 38 4.77 -6.08 19.54
N LYS A 39 3.91 -6.88 18.90
CA LYS A 39 2.91 -7.78 19.50
C LYS A 39 1.72 -7.11 20.19
N ALA A 40 1.73 -5.80 20.38
CA ALA A 40 0.58 -5.07 20.93
C ALA A 40 -0.53 -4.92 19.88
N ASP A 41 -1.78 -5.11 20.30
CA ASP A 41 -2.94 -4.88 19.45
C ASP A 41 -3.11 -3.39 19.16
N VAL A 42 -2.97 -3.03 17.88
CA VAL A 42 -3.22 -1.67 17.38
C VAL A 42 -4.30 -1.66 16.30
N THR A 43 -5.02 -2.77 16.12
CA THR A 43 -6.08 -2.93 15.13
C THR A 43 -7.10 -1.78 15.18
N PRO A 44 -7.61 -1.34 16.35
CA PRO A 44 -8.57 -0.24 16.40
C PRO A 44 -8.07 1.07 15.77
N ILE A 45 -6.77 1.36 15.91
CA ILE A 45 -6.15 2.58 15.35
C ILE A 45 -6.16 2.53 13.82
N TYR A 46 -5.77 1.39 13.25
CA TYR A 46 -5.73 1.20 11.80
C TYR A 46 -7.14 1.16 11.18
N LEU A 47 -8.11 0.56 11.86
CA LEU A 47 -9.50 0.55 11.40
C LEU A 47 -10.14 1.94 11.47
N ASP A 48 -9.92 2.72 12.55
CA ASP A 48 -10.37 4.12 12.64
C ASP A 48 -9.76 4.98 11.53
N ALA A 49 -8.48 4.76 11.22
CA ALA A 49 -7.78 5.43 10.14
C ALA A 49 -8.26 5.03 8.73
N LYS A 50 -9.07 3.96 8.62
CA LYS A 50 -9.42 3.28 7.36
C LYS A 50 -8.17 2.90 6.56
N ALA A 51 -7.13 2.48 7.27
CA ALA A 51 -5.81 2.29 6.70
C ALA A 51 -5.78 1.08 5.74
N TYR A 52 -4.97 1.21 4.69
CA TYR A 52 -4.68 0.14 3.75
C TYR A 52 -3.24 0.22 3.25
N ILE A 53 -2.73 -0.89 2.73
CA ILE A 53 -1.45 -0.92 2.00
C ILE A 53 -1.74 -0.93 0.50
N SER A 54 -0.99 -0.17 -0.28
CA SER A 54 -1.05 -0.16 -1.74
C SER A 54 0.33 -0.47 -2.32
N LEU A 55 0.34 -1.28 -3.38
CA LEU A 55 1.44 -1.38 -4.33
C LEU A 55 1.01 -0.67 -5.61
N TYR A 56 1.88 0.18 -6.14
CA TYR A 56 1.60 0.99 -7.32
C TYR A 56 2.85 1.23 -8.15
N ARG A 57 2.67 1.75 -9.36
CA ARG A 57 3.72 2.28 -10.23
C ARG A 57 3.41 3.71 -10.62
N VAL A 58 4.46 4.47 -10.87
CA VAL A 58 4.32 5.72 -11.63
C VAL A 58 4.30 5.34 -13.11
N LYS A 59 3.40 5.96 -13.88
CA LYS A 59 3.27 5.71 -15.32
C LYS A 59 4.63 5.90 -16.00
N ASP A 60 4.95 4.99 -16.91
CA ASP A 60 6.22 4.94 -17.64
C ASP A 60 7.47 4.67 -16.77
N GLU A 61 7.30 4.33 -15.48
CA GLU A 61 8.36 3.82 -14.61
C GLU A 61 8.20 2.31 -14.35
N GLU A 62 9.31 1.58 -14.38
CA GLU A 62 9.32 0.15 -14.00
C GLU A 62 9.33 -0.04 -12.48
N THR A 63 9.72 1.00 -11.72
CA THR A 63 9.85 0.97 -10.27
C THR A 63 8.51 0.73 -9.61
N ILE A 64 8.44 -0.32 -8.79
CA ILE A 64 7.28 -0.57 -7.93
C ILE A 64 7.44 0.21 -6.64
N TYR A 65 6.35 0.83 -6.21
CA TYR A 65 6.26 1.57 -4.96
C TYR A 65 5.28 0.89 -4.02
N MET A 66 5.46 1.17 -2.72
CA MET A 66 4.50 0.81 -1.68
C MET A 66 4.08 2.06 -0.90
N ALA A 67 2.80 2.11 -0.53
CA ALA A 67 2.28 3.09 0.41
C ALA A 67 1.48 2.44 1.53
N ASN A 68 1.65 2.95 2.75
CA ASN A 68 0.76 2.74 3.89
C ASN A 68 -0.09 3.99 4.03
N VAL A 69 -1.36 3.91 3.63
CA VAL A 69 -2.24 5.07 3.46
C VAL A 69 -3.27 5.11 4.58
N TRP A 70 -3.44 6.26 5.21
CA TRP A 70 -4.38 6.49 6.32
C TRP A 70 -5.39 7.59 5.93
N PRO A 71 -6.43 7.25 5.13
CA PRO A 71 -7.33 8.24 4.55
C PRO A 71 -8.02 9.13 5.58
N ALA A 72 -8.49 8.56 6.70
CA ALA A 72 -9.20 9.33 7.72
C ALA A 72 -8.28 10.30 8.48
N LYS A 73 -6.96 10.09 8.43
CA LYS A 73 -5.95 10.99 8.99
C LYS A 73 -5.28 11.88 7.93
N ARG A 74 -5.60 11.70 6.65
CA ARG A 74 -5.00 12.41 5.50
C ARG A 74 -3.47 12.36 5.52
N SER A 75 -2.94 11.16 5.77
CA SER A 75 -1.52 10.92 5.92
C SER A 75 -1.12 9.61 5.27
N GLN A 76 0.15 9.48 4.92
CA GLN A 76 0.72 8.25 4.40
C GLN A 76 2.24 8.17 4.60
N SER A 77 2.73 6.94 4.58
CA SER A 77 4.13 6.62 4.32
C SER A 77 4.22 6.01 2.93
N TYR A 78 5.16 6.44 2.10
CA TYR A 78 5.28 5.99 0.71
C TYR A 78 6.74 5.87 0.27
N GLY A 79 6.99 5.07 -0.76
CA GLY A 79 8.31 5.02 -1.40
C GLY A 79 8.57 3.72 -2.14
N TYR A 80 9.76 3.60 -2.75
CA TYR A 80 10.06 2.54 -3.70
C TYR A 80 10.43 1.22 -3.02
N ILE A 81 10.15 0.12 -3.72
CA ILE A 81 10.57 -1.23 -3.36
C ILE A 81 11.86 -1.58 -4.11
N TYR A 82 12.74 -2.33 -3.45
CA TYR A 82 13.94 -2.91 -4.07
C TYR A 82 14.31 -4.25 -3.43
N ASP A 83 15.29 -4.95 -3.99
CA ASP A 83 15.70 -6.31 -3.55
C ASP A 83 14.55 -7.33 -3.53
N LEU A 84 13.59 -7.22 -4.46
CA LEU A 84 12.41 -8.09 -4.51
C LEU A 84 12.79 -9.55 -4.82
N LYS A 85 12.30 -10.46 -3.98
CA LYS A 85 12.35 -11.90 -4.15
C LYS A 85 10.95 -12.48 -4.03
N GLN A 86 10.61 -13.38 -4.93
CA GLN A 86 9.31 -14.04 -4.97
C GLN A 86 9.49 -15.55 -4.90
N THR A 87 8.69 -16.21 -4.09
CA THR A 87 8.54 -17.67 -4.08
C THR A 87 7.06 -18.02 -4.13
N SER A 88 6.73 -19.09 -4.87
CA SER A 88 5.36 -19.60 -4.97
C SER A 88 5.36 -21.09 -4.69
N VAL A 89 4.32 -21.55 -3.99
CA VAL A 89 4.01 -22.95 -3.76
C VAL A 89 2.61 -23.19 -4.31
N ASP A 90 2.50 -24.10 -5.27
CA ASP A 90 1.21 -24.46 -5.86
C ASP A 90 0.31 -25.18 -4.86
N ALA A 91 -0.99 -25.18 -5.13
CA ALA A 91 -1.96 -25.87 -4.30
C ALA A 91 -1.74 -27.39 -4.35
N THR A 92 -2.05 -28.05 -3.24
CA THR A 92 -2.19 -29.51 -3.16
C THR A 92 -3.61 -29.85 -2.69
N ASP A 93 -3.93 -31.14 -2.59
CA ASP A 93 -5.22 -31.58 -2.03
C ASP A 93 -5.44 -31.06 -0.59
N ASP A 94 -4.35 -30.85 0.15
CA ASP A 94 -4.38 -30.43 1.56
C ASP A 94 -4.04 -28.95 1.78
N THR A 95 -3.53 -28.24 0.77
CA THR A 95 -3.00 -26.87 0.93
C THR A 95 -3.40 -25.94 -0.20
N TYR A 96 -3.67 -24.69 0.14
CA TYR A 96 -3.93 -23.64 -0.85
C TYR A 96 -2.63 -23.19 -1.51
N LYS A 97 -2.75 -22.61 -2.72
CA LYS A 97 -1.63 -21.90 -3.35
C LYS A 97 -1.17 -20.78 -2.42
N ASN A 98 0.14 -20.67 -2.24
CA ASN A 98 0.77 -19.63 -1.44
C ASN A 98 1.83 -18.91 -2.26
N GLU A 99 1.91 -17.59 -2.09
CA GLU A 99 2.98 -16.77 -2.63
C GLU A 99 3.65 -15.99 -1.50
N THR A 100 4.96 -15.82 -1.56
CA THR A 100 5.71 -14.99 -0.61
C THR A 100 6.61 -14.03 -1.39
N LEU A 101 6.41 -12.74 -1.13
CA LEU A 101 7.24 -11.64 -1.60
C LEU A 101 8.09 -11.17 -0.42
N THR A 102 9.40 -11.07 -0.62
CA THR A 102 10.33 -10.46 0.35
C THR A 102 11.07 -9.34 -0.34
N PHE A 103 11.07 -8.15 0.24
CA PHE A 103 11.69 -6.98 -0.35
C PHE A 103 12.07 -5.94 0.70
N LYS A 104 12.84 -4.93 0.29
CA LYS A 104 13.09 -3.72 1.09
C LYS A 104 12.22 -2.58 0.58
N TRP A 105 11.76 -1.74 1.51
CA TRP A 105 10.95 -0.56 1.24
C TRP A 105 11.66 0.68 1.78
N SER A 106 12.06 1.56 0.87
CA SER A 106 12.62 2.87 1.22
C SER A 106 11.47 3.85 1.37
N TYR A 107 11.08 4.14 2.62
CA TYR A 107 9.86 4.88 2.92
C TYR A 107 10.14 6.34 3.33
N LYS A 108 9.17 7.21 3.09
CA LYS A 108 9.09 8.57 3.61
C LYS A 108 7.68 8.85 4.11
N ASN A 109 7.57 9.49 5.27
CA ASN A 109 6.32 9.93 5.86
C ASN A 109 5.99 11.35 5.42
N ASP A 110 4.72 11.62 5.11
CA ASP A 110 4.25 12.99 4.85
C ASP A 110 3.93 13.79 6.13
N PHE A 111 3.73 13.12 7.26
CA PHE A 111 3.26 13.72 8.51
C PHE A 111 4.38 14.19 9.46
N ASP A 112 5.56 13.58 9.40
CA ASP A 112 6.72 13.97 10.23
C ASP A 112 8.04 14.06 9.44
N ASN A 113 8.00 13.90 8.12
CA ASN A 113 9.14 13.88 7.21
C ASN A 113 10.22 12.83 7.56
N LYS A 114 9.94 11.87 8.45
CA LYS A 114 10.87 10.77 8.70
C LYS A 114 10.93 9.86 7.48
N GLN A 115 12.10 9.28 7.30
CA GLN A 115 12.40 8.35 6.22
C GLN A 115 13.31 7.26 6.75
N GLY A 116 13.26 6.09 6.11
CA GLY A 116 14.00 4.94 6.57
C GLY A 116 13.93 3.79 5.59
N THR A 117 14.24 2.59 6.06
CA THR A 117 14.19 1.39 5.25
C THR A 117 13.61 0.26 6.07
N ALA A 118 12.50 -0.31 5.59
CA ALA A 118 11.91 -1.48 6.20
C ALA A 118 12.17 -2.74 5.36
N THR A 119 12.37 -3.86 6.03
CA THR A 119 12.30 -5.19 5.41
C THR A 119 10.87 -5.68 5.47
N ILE A 120 10.32 -6.07 4.32
CA ILE A 120 8.95 -6.55 4.19
C ILE A 120 8.95 -8.03 3.80
N LYS A 121 8.09 -8.81 4.46
CA LYS A 121 7.69 -10.15 4.03
C LYS A 121 6.18 -10.18 3.88
N LEU A 122 5.70 -10.30 2.65
CA LEU A 122 4.28 -10.36 2.29
C LEU A 122 3.94 -11.76 1.81
N GLY A 123 3.09 -12.46 2.54
CA GLY A 123 2.50 -13.75 2.15
C GLY A 123 1.08 -13.57 1.61
N LEU A 124 0.75 -14.26 0.52
CA LEU A 124 -0.58 -14.35 -0.07
C LEU A 124 -1.07 -15.79 -0.03
N VAL A 125 -2.30 -15.99 0.42
CA VAL A 125 -2.96 -17.31 0.49
C VAL A 125 -4.22 -17.27 -0.38
N TYR A 126 -4.22 -18.02 -1.47
CA TYR A 126 -5.29 -18.00 -2.47
C TYR A 126 -6.38 -19.00 -2.08
N LYS A 127 -7.48 -18.51 -1.49
CA LYS A 127 -8.65 -19.33 -1.13
C LYS A 127 -9.79 -19.14 -2.12
N PRO A 128 -10.75 -20.09 -2.23
CA PRO A 128 -11.93 -19.92 -3.08
C PRO A 128 -12.76 -18.66 -2.78
N THR A 129 -12.77 -18.23 -1.51
CA THR A 129 -13.50 -17.05 -1.03
C THR A 129 -12.73 -15.74 -1.21
N GLY A 130 -11.48 -15.78 -1.64
CA GLY A 130 -10.62 -14.61 -1.86
C GLY A 130 -9.17 -14.83 -1.41
N ILE A 131 -8.36 -13.78 -1.56
CA ILE A 131 -6.93 -13.85 -1.26
C ILE A 131 -6.68 -13.18 0.08
N ALA A 132 -6.26 -13.96 1.07
CA ALA A 132 -5.81 -13.44 2.35
C ALA A 132 -4.34 -13.03 2.24
N PHE A 133 -3.94 -11.98 2.97
CA PHE A 133 -2.54 -11.59 3.09
C PHE A 133 -2.07 -11.57 4.54
N LEU A 134 -0.77 -11.82 4.71
CA LEU A 134 -0.03 -11.62 5.94
C LEU A 134 1.24 -10.83 5.60
N MET A 135 1.41 -9.65 6.17
CA MET A 135 2.60 -8.82 5.94
C MET A 135 3.34 -8.58 7.25
N THR A 136 4.63 -8.87 7.29
CA THR A 136 5.54 -8.45 8.37
C THR A 136 6.44 -7.34 7.85
N MET A 137 6.45 -6.22 8.57
CA MET A 137 7.34 -5.09 8.34
C MET A 137 8.30 -4.96 9.52
N ILE A 138 9.60 -4.91 9.24
CA ILE A 138 10.65 -4.70 10.23
C ILE A 138 11.41 -3.44 9.86
N THR A 139 11.35 -2.39 10.68
CA THR A 139 12.07 -1.13 10.43
C THR A 139 13.53 -1.23 10.88
N GLU A 140 14.33 -0.21 10.53
CA GLU A 140 15.73 -0.06 10.94
C GLU A 140 15.94 -0.14 12.47
N ASP A 141 14.96 0.28 13.25
CA ASP A 141 14.97 0.22 14.73
C ASP A 141 14.50 -1.15 15.28
N LEU A 142 14.35 -2.15 14.40
CA LEU A 142 13.87 -3.50 14.71
C LEU A 142 12.44 -3.55 15.26
N ASN A 143 11.66 -2.47 15.11
CA ASN A 143 10.24 -2.50 15.39
C ASN A 143 9.53 -3.37 14.37
N VAL A 144 8.63 -4.23 14.84
CA VAL A 144 7.89 -5.19 14.01
C VAL A 144 6.43 -4.79 13.95
N THR A 145 5.91 -4.59 12.74
CA THR A 145 4.48 -4.46 12.49
C THR A 145 3.99 -5.63 11.65
N GLU A 146 3.00 -6.34 12.15
CA GLU A 146 2.35 -7.45 11.45
C GLU A 146 0.96 -7.03 11.03
N PHE A 147 0.66 -7.12 9.74
CA PHE A 147 -0.64 -6.82 9.15
C PHE A 147 -1.28 -8.11 8.64
N LYS A 148 -2.60 -8.23 8.81
CA LYS A 148 -3.40 -9.26 8.18
C LYS A 148 -4.62 -8.65 7.54
N GLY A 149 -5.13 -9.33 6.51
CA GLY A 149 -6.35 -8.92 5.86
C GLY A 149 -6.56 -9.63 4.55
N TYR A 150 -7.13 -8.91 3.57
CA TYR A 150 -7.44 -9.47 2.26
C TYR A 150 -7.08 -8.51 1.13
N VAL A 151 -6.87 -9.09 -0.04
CA VAL A 151 -6.61 -8.35 -1.26
C VAL A 151 -7.92 -7.70 -1.75
N SER A 152 -7.91 -6.39 -2.00
CA SER A 152 -9.09 -5.66 -2.46
C SER A 152 -9.63 -6.25 -3.75
N GLY A 153 -10.96 -6.38 -3.87
CA GLY A 153 -11.62 -7.00 -5.01
C GLY A 153 -11.50 -8.53 -5.12
N SER A 154 -10.72 -9.19 -4.25
CA SER A 154 -10.56 -10.65 -4.30
C SER A 154 -11.67 -11.43 -3.60
N LEU A 155 -12.41 -10.79 -2.68
CA LEU A 155 -13.44 -11.48 -1.90
C LEU A 155 -14.61 -11.92 -2.78
N ASN A 156 -14.92 -13.20 -2.72
CA ASN A 156 -16.02 -13.83 -3.43
C ASN A 156 -17.11 -14.23 -2.42
N LEU A 157 -18.03 -13.30 -2.18
CA LEU A 157 -19.20 -13.50 -1.32
C LEU A 157 -20.33 -14.12 -2.16
N LYS A 158 -20.17 -15.40 -2.52
CA LYS A 158 -21.23 -16.20 -3.15
C LYS A 158 -22.02 -16.95 -2.09
#